data_AF-A0A0F9CH22-F1
#
_entry.id   AF-A0A0F9CH22-F1
#
_cell.length_a   1.000
_cell.length_b   1.000
_cell.length_c   1.000
_cell.angle_alpha   90.00
_cell.angle_beta   90.00
_cell.angle_gamma   90.00
#
_symmetry.space_group_name_H-M   'P 1'
#
loop_
_entity.id
_entity.type
_entity.pdbx_description
1 polymer ?
#
loop_
_entity_poly.entity_id
_entity_poly.type
_entity_poly.pdbx_seq_one_letter_code
_entity_poly.pdbx_strand_id
1 'polypeptide(L)'
;LGVTAPLLFVFKDSVPKNVFRRMPETLTYRLARPMLLADMLLKVTGLTYLVRVFSGGLLRLLGRKRVTHSLFGHEALASVVAEGHAAGTLTLSQRDMAHRVMNISRVRLTDVLCPMDRVVSAPPDESREDFLRQIHQHDYSRLPLIDPEGQVVGVVDVYDVLQDDVGKPIAEWMVDPLVIPADVNVIQALYTMQKAKCSLAIIDEGGKHVGIVTIKDLVEEIVGELEAW
;
A
#
# COMPACT_ATOMS: atom_id res chain seq x y z
N LEU A 1 -19.42 -48.45 8.71
CA LEU A 1 -19.29 -47.23 7.87
C LEU A 1 -18.47 -46.09 8.51
N GLY A 2 -18.32 -46.01 9.84
CA GLY A 2 -17.68 -44.85 10.50
C GLY A 2 -16.15 -44.74 10.36
N VAL A 3 -15.43 -45.85 10.27
CA VAL A 3 -13.95 -45.86 10.18
C VAL A 3 -13.47 -45.85 8.72
N THR A 4 -14.28 -46.36 7.82
CA THR A 4 -13.96 -46.46 6.39
C THR A 4 -13.87 -45.10 5.71
N ALA A 5 -14.70 -44.13 6.12
CA ALA A 5 -14.72 -42.78 5.53
C ALA A 5 -13.43 -41.97 5.82
N PRO A 6 -12.95 -41.83 7.07
CA PRO A 6 -11.70 -41.12 7.34
C PRO A 6 -10.48 -41.87 6.76
N LEU A 7 -10.48 -43.20 6.76
CA LEU A 7 -9.40 -43.98 6.15
C LEU A 7 -9.33 -43.75 4.63
N LEU A 8 -10.49 -43.76 3.96
CA LEU A 8 -10.59 -43.42 2.53
C LEU A 8 -10.10 -41.99 2.29
N PHE A 9 -10.52 -41.02 3.10
CA PHE A 9 -10.08 -39.63 2.93
C PHE A 9 -8.56 -39.47 3.05
N VAL A 10 -7.95 -40.10 4.05
CA VAL A 10 -6.49 -40.03 4.27
C VAL A 10 -5.72 -40.67 3.11
N PHE A 11 -6.07 -41.90 2.72
CA PHE A 11 -5.32 -42.64 1.70
C PHE A 11 -5.64 -42.20 0.26
N LYS A 12 -6.87 -41.74 -0.01
CA LYS A 12 -7.30 -41.28 -1.34
C LYS A 12 -6.90 -39.83 -1.60
N ASP A 13 -6.94 -38.97 -0.59
CA ASP A 13 -6.88 -37.52 -0.78
C ASP A 13 -5.64 -36.90 -0.13
N SER A 14 -5.42 -37.14 1.18
CA SER A 14 -4.33 -36.48 1.91
C SER A 14 -2.94 -37.02 1.55
N VAL A 15 -2.76 -38.34 1.46
CA VAL A 15 -1.46 -38.96 1.19
C VAL A 15 -0.96 -38.66 -0.23
N PRO A 16 -1.78 -38.84 -1.30
CA PRO A 16 -1.31 -38.58 -2.66
C PRO A 16 -0.95 -37.11 -2.88
N LYS A 17 -1.76 -36.17 -2.36
CA LYS A 17 -1.51 -34.73 -2.48
C LYS A 17 -0.21 -34.30 -1.79
N ASN A 18 0.07 -34.84 -0.61
CA ASN A 18 1.31 -34.54 0.12
C ASN A 18 2.55 -35.16 -0.53
N VAL A 19 2.42 -36.36 -1.09
CA VAL A 19 3.51 -37.03 -1.84
C VAL A 19 3.81 -36.29 -3.15
N PHE A 20 2.78 -35.85 -3.88
CA PHE A 20 2.95 -35.02 -5.08
C PHE A 20 3.61 -33.67 -4.81
N ARG A 21 3.35 -33.04 -3.64
CA ARG A 21 4.03 -31.78 -3.24
C ARG A 21 5.52 -31.96 -2.95
N ARG A 22 5.94 -33.14 -2.47
CA ARG A 22 7.34 -33.41 -2.08
C ARG A 22 8.22 -33.93 -3.22
N MET A 23 7.64 -34.60 -4.23
CA MET A 23 8.39 -35.14 -5.38
C MET A 23 7.69 -34.83 -6.72
N PRO A 24 7.57 -33.55 -7.10
CA PRO A 24 6.83 -33.14 -8.28
C PRO A 24 7.46 -33.69 -9.57
N GLU A 25 8.78 -33.74 -9.68
CA GLU A 25 9.45 -34.05 -10.95
C GLU A 25 9.32 -35.53 -11.36
N THR A 26 9.56 -36.47 -10.44
CA THR A 26 9.57 -37.92 -10.76
C THR A 26 8.17 -38.50 -10.97
N LEU A 27 7.18 -38.02 -10.22
CA LEU A 27 5.79 -38.49 -10.34
C LEU A 27 5.11 -37.87 -11.56
N THR A 28 5.42 -36.61 -11.92
CA THR A 28 4.84 -35.93 -13.08
C THR A 28 5.17 -36.68 -14.38
N TYR A 29 6.42 -37.07 -14.63
CA TYR A 29 6.76 -37.79 -15.86
C TYR A 29 6.08 -39.17 -15.98
N ARG A 30 5.91 -39.88 -14.86
CA ARG A 30 5.34 -41.24 -14.84
C ARG A 30 3.81 -41.24 -14.91
N LEU A 31 3.15 -40.24 -14.31
CA LEU A 31 1.70 -40.08 -14.31
C LEU A 31 1.17 -39.18 -15.45
N ALA A 32 2.03 -38.42 -16.14
CA ALA A 32 1.64 -37.59 -17.28
C ALA A 32 0.96 -38.39 -18.39
N ARG A 33 1.51 -39.56 -18.76
CA ARG A 33 0.94 -40.41 -19.83
C ARG A 33 -0.48 -40.93 -19.52
N PRO A 34 -0.73 -41.58 -18.36
CA PRO A 34 -2.08 -42.01 -18.03
C PRO A 34 -3.04 -40.83 -17.79
N MET A 35 -2.57 -39.70 -17.26
CA MET A 35 -3.41 -38.50 -17.12
C MET A 35 -3.83 -37.91 -18.47
N LEU A 36 -2.93 -37.86 -19.44
CA LEU A 36 -3.24 -37.37 -20.80
C LEU A 36 -4.18 -38.32 -21.54
N LEU A 37 -4.01 -39.64 -21.38
CA LEU A 37 -4.93 -40.64 -21.94
C LEU A 37 -6.32 -40.55 -21.30
N ALA A 38 -6.38 -40.38 -19.98
CA ALA A 38 -7.64 -40.17 -19.28
C ALA A 38 -8.32 -38.87 -19.74
N ASP A 39 -7.58 -37.76 -19.80
CA ASP A 39 -8.10 -36.47 -20.29
C ASP A 39 -8.59 -36.58 -21.75
N MET A 40 -7.87 -37.30 -22.60
CA MET A 40 -8.29 -37.59 -23.97
C MET A 40 -9.58 -38.41 -24.01
N LEU A 41 -9.68 -39.49 -23.23
CA LEU A 41 -10.90 -40.31 -23.13
C LEU A 41 -12.09 -39.49 -22.59
N LEU A 42 -11.88 -38.64 -21.59
CA LEU A 42 -12.89 -37.75 -21.02
C LEU A 42 -13.34 -36.64 -22.00
N LYS A 43 -12.45 -36.19 -22.89
CA LYS A 43 -12.78 -35.28 -23.99
C LYS A 43 -13.56 -35.97 -25.10
N VAL A 44 -13.14 -37.17 -25.51
CA VAL A 44 -13.79 -37.97 -26.56
C VAL A 44 -15.19 -38.43 -26.15
N THR A 45 -15.38 -38.81 -24.88
CA THR A 45 -16.70 -39.17 -24.33
C THR A 45 -17.65 -37.98 -24.13
N GLY A 46 -17.20 -36.74 -24.39
CA GLY A 46 -18.03 -35.53 -24.28
C GLY A 46 -18.41 -35.14 -22.85
N LEU A 47 -17.96 -35.88 -21.83
CA LEU A 47 -18.29 -35.63 -20.43
C LEU A 47 -17.76 -34.27 -19.97
N THR A 48 -16.58 -33.88 -20.44
CA THR A 48 -16.00 -32.55 -20.17
C THR A 48 -16.86 -31.42 -20.73
N TYR A 49 -17.49 -31.61 -21.88
CA TYR A 49 -18.42 -30.64 -22.46
C TYR A 49 -19.70 -30.54 -21.62
N LEU A 50 -20.28 -31.69 -21.23
CA LEU A 50 -21.47 -31.74 -20.39
C LEU A 50 -21.25 -31.04 -19.04
N VAL A 51 -20.13 -31.35 -18.37
CA VAL A 51 -19.75 -30.71 -17.10
C VAL A 51 -19.54 -29.20 -17.29
N ARG A 52 -18.92 -28.77 -18.39
CA ARG A 52 -18.69 -27.34 -18.66
C ARG A 52 -19.97 -26.58 -18.95
N VAL A 53 -20.92 -27.19 -19.68
CA VAL A 53 -22.25 -26.62 -19.94
C VAL A 53 -23.06 -26.55 -18.65
N PHE A 54 -23.10 -27.64 -17.88
CA PHE A 54 -23.82 -27.69 -16.61
C PHE A 54 -23.26 -26.71 -15.59
N SER A 55 -21.92 -26.67 -15.44
CA SER A 55 -21.25 -25.74 -14.55
C SER A 55 -21.49 -24.28 -14.99
N GLY A 56 -21.40 -23.99 -16.29
CA GLY A 56 -21.68 -22.67 -16.84
C GLY A 56 -23.14 -22.25 -16.67
N GLY A 57 -24.08 -23.18 -16.78
CA GLY A 57 -25.51 -22.96 -16.52
C GLY A 57 -25.79 -22.67 -15.05
N LEU A 58 -25.21 -23.46 -14.14
CA LEU A 58 -25.35 -23.28 -12.70
C LEU A 58 -24.72 -21.97 -12.23
N LEU A 59 -23.54 -21.61 -12.73
CA LEU A 59 -22.88 -20.32 -12.45
C LEU A 59 -23.71 -19.12 -12.92
N ARG A 60 -24.42 -19.25 -14.06
CA ARG A 60 -25.34 -18.21 -14.56
C ARG A 60 -26.61 -18.10 -13.71
N LEU A 61 -27.18 -19.22 -13.28
CA LEU A 61 -28.34 -19.25 -12.37
C LEU A 61 -28.02 -18.64 -11.00
N LEU A 62 -26.77 -18.79 -10.54
CA LEU A 62 -26.27 -18.19 -9.30
C LEU A 62 -25.80 -16.73 -9.47
N GLY A 63 -26.02 -16.11 -10.63
CA GLY A 63 -25.69 -14.70 -10.87
C GLY A 63 -24.19 -14.35 -10.85
N ARG A 64 -23.29 -15.34 -10.73
CA ARG A 64 -21.84 -15.12 -10.74
C ARG A 64 -21.38 -14.95 -12.18
N LYS A 65 -21.17 -13.69 -12.60
CA LYS A 65 -20.38 -13.37 -13.79
C LYS A 65 -19.08 -14.16 -13.76
N ARG A 66 -18.69 -14.71 -14.92
CA ARG A 66 -17.44 -15.49 -15.12
C ARG A 66 -16.33 -14.90 -14.25
N VAL A 67 -15.75 -15.74 -13.38
CA VAL A 67 -14.48 -15.45 -12.71
C VAL A 67 -13.40 -15.47 -13.78
N THR A 68 -13.31 -14.39 -14.56
CA THR A 68 -12.19 -14.10 -15.44
C THR A 68 -11.04 -13.66 -14.56
N HIS A 69 -10.03 -14.51 -14.42
CA HIS A 69 -8.69 -14.18 -13.92
C HIS A 69 -8.63 -13.21 -12.72
N SER A 70 -9.08 -13.66 -11.56
CA SER A 70 -8.65 -13.10 -10.26
C SER A 70 -8.12 -14.21 -9.33
N LEU A 71 -7.51 -15.26 -9.90
CA LEU A 71 -6.75 -16.24 -9.11
C LEU A 71 -5.62 -15.58 -8.29
N PHE A 72 -5.28 -14.32 -8.62
CA PHE A 72 -4.42 -13.41 -7.87
C PHE A 72 -5.16 -12.10 -7.52
N GLY A 73 -6.39 -12.19 -7.00
CA GLY A 73 -7.07 -11.04 -6.39
C GLY A 73 -6.44 -10.68 -5.04
N HIS A 74 -6.79 -9.51 -4.50
CA HIS A 74 -6.36 -9.07 -3.16
C HIS A 74 -6.62 -10.15 -2.10
N GLU A 75 -7.76 -10.86 -2.18
CA GLU A 75 -8.12 -11.97 -1.28
C GLU A 75 -7.17 -13.18 -1.39
N ALA A 76 -6.74 -13.52 -2.60
CA ALA A 76 -5.80 -14.62 -2.83
C ALA A 76 -4.40 -14.27 -2.30
N LEU A 77 -3.94 -13.04 -2.53
CA LEU A 77 -2.68 -12.54 -1.98
C LEU A 77 -2.72 -12.47 -0.44
N ALA A 78 -3.82 -11.99 0.13
CA ALA A 78 -4.02 -11.97 1.58
C ALA A 78 -3.98 -13.39 2.17
N SER A 79 -4.57 -14.38 1.48
CA SER A 79 -4.50 -15.78 1.91
C SER A 79 -3.07 -16.33 1.89
N VAL A 80 -2.27 -15.99 0.89
CA VAL A 80 -0.86 -16.41 0.80
C VAL A 80 -0.03 -15.78 1.92
N VAL A 81 -0.23 -14.49 2.19
CA VAL A 81 0.44 -13.78 3.30
C VAL A 81 0.03 -14.40 4.65
N ALA A 82 -1.25 -14.73 4.84
CA ALA A 82 -1.73 -15.39 6.05
C ALA A 82 -1.16 -16.81 6.23
N GLU A 83 -1.07 -17.60 5.16
CA GLU A 83 -0.45 -18.93 5.19
C GLU A 83 1.04 -18.83 5.53
N GLY A 84 1.77 -17.86 4.98
CA GLY A 84 3.17 -17.60 5.32
C GLY A 84 3.38 -17.26 6.80
N HIS A 85 2.50 -16.42 7.38
CA HIS A 85 2.56 -16.14 8.81
C HIS A 85 2.26 -17.38 9.66
N ALA A 86 1.23 -18.16 9.31
CA ALA A 86 0.89 -19.39 10.02
C ALA A 86 1.99 -20.47 9.93
N ALA A 87 2.73 -20.50 8.82
CA ALA A 87 3.89 -21.37 8.63
C ALA A 87 5.16 -20.86 9.35
N GLY A 88 5.11 -19.69 10.00
CA GLY A 88 6.24 -19.07 10.68
C GLY A 88 7.28 -18.45 9.75
N THR A 89 6.99 -18.31 8.44
CA THR A 89 7.90 -17.70 7.47
C THR A 89 7.80 -16.17 7.44
N LEU A 90 6.68 -15.60 7.90
CA LEU A 90 6.46 -14.17 8.02
C LEU A 90 6.25 -13.76 9.48
N THR A 91 6.91 -12.69 9.91
CA THR A 91 6.63 -12.06 11.22
C THR A 91 5.27 -11.34 11.21
N LEU A 92 4.77 -10.98 12.38
CA LEU A 92 3.56 -10.16 12.51
C LEU A 92 3.71 -8.81 11.79
N SER A 93 4.84 -8.13 11.98
CA SER A 93 5.13 -6.85 11.32
C SER A 93 5.15 -6.95 9.79
N GLN A 94 5.74 -8.01 9.23
CA GLN A 94 5.76 -8.25 7.78
C GLN A 94 4.37 -8.52 7.21
N ARG A 95 3.55 -9.30 7.94
CA ARG A 95 2.15 -9.56 7.58
C ARG A 95 1.33 -8.27 7.57
N ASP A 96 1.49 -7.45 8.60
CA ASP A 96 0.72 -6.21 8.75
C ASP A 96 1.14 -5.16 7.71
N MET A 97 2.43 -5.04 7.43
CA MET A 97 2.96 -4.22 6.33
C MET A 97 2.40 -4.67 4.97
N ALA A 98 2.41 -5.98 4.69
CA ALA A 98 1.83 -6.50 3.46
C ALA A 98 0.33 -6.16 3.35
N HIS A 99 -0.40 -6.22 4.45
CA HIS A 99 -1.82 -5.81 4.50
C HIS A 99 -2.00 -4.31 4.24
N ARG A 100 -1.15 -3.45 4.82
CA ARG A 100 -1.15 -2.00 4.58
C ARG A 100 -0.88 -1.68 3.11
N VAL A 101 0.16 -2.27 2.52
CA VAL A 101 0.51 -2.12 1.09
C VAL A 101 -0.64 -2.52 0.18
N MET A 102 -1.36 -3.59 0.49
CA MET A 102 -2.52 -4.01 -0.32
C MET A 102 -3.68 -3.01 -0.27
N ASN A 103 -3.82 -2.26 0.83
CA ASN A 103 -4.93 -1.32 1.03
C ASN A 103 -4.56 0.15 0.79
N ILE A 104 -3.27 0.48 0.67
CA ILE A 104 -2.75 1.85 0.56
C ILE A 104 -3.36 2.65 -0.61
N SER A 105 -3.73 1.96 -1.70
CA SER A 105 -4.38 2.58 -2.86
C SER A 105 -5.75 3.21 -2.55
N ARG A 106 -6.35 2.83 -1.41
CA ARG A 106 -7.65 3.33 -0.93
C ARG A 106 -7.50 4.45 0.09
N VAL A 107 -6.30 4.68 0.63
CA VAL A 107 -6.03 5.71 1.64
C VAL A 107 -5.87 7.04 0.93
N ARG A 108 -6.71 8.02 1.28
CA ARG A 108 -6.66 9.36 0.70
C ARG A 108 -5.69 10.25 1.47
N LEU A 109 -5.17 11.28 0.81
CA LEU A 109 -4.34 12.27 1.49
C LEU A 109 -5.07 12.98 2.65
N THR A 110 -6.38 13.21 2.50
CA THR A 110 -7.22 13.79 3.56
C THR A 110 -7.22 13.00 4.85
N ASP A 111 -6.94 11.69 4.79
CA ASP A 111 -6.95 10.81 5.96
C ASP A 111 -5.64 10.89 6.76
N VAL A 112 -4.57 11.42 6.15
CA VAL A 112 -3.19 11.34 6.68
C VAL A 112 -2.50 12.70 6.82
N LEU A 113 -3.06 13.75 6.22
CA LEU A 113 -2.47 15.09 6.29
C LEU A 113 -2.44 15.63 7.73
N CYS A 114 -1.47 16.51 8.01
CA CYS A 114 -1.49 17.36 9.18
C CYS A 114 -2.37 18.58 8.88
N PRO A 115 -3.52 18.75 9.56
CA PRO A 115 -4.42 19.87 9.31
C PRO A 115 -3.76 21.22 9.60
N MET A 116 -4.11 22.26 8.84
CA MET A 116 -3.42 23.56 8.90
C MET A 116 -3.41 24.22 10.29
N ASP A 117 -4.43 23.98 11.11
CA ASP A 117 -4.52 24.50 12.49
C ASP A 117 -3.50 23.87 13.46
N ARG A 118 -2.93 22.72 13.09
CA ARG A 118 -1.88 22.02 13.85
C ARG A 118 -0.48 22.23 13.27
N VAL A 119 -0.37 22.91 12.13
CA VAL A 119 0.90 23.18 11.47
C VAL A 119 1.61 24.32 12.18
N VAL A 120 2.85 24.09 12.58
CA VAL A 120 3.74 25.17 13.01
C VAL A 120 4.23 25.90 11.75
N SER A 121 4.02 27.21 11.70
CA SER A 121 4.34 28.07 10.56
C SER A 121 4.96 29.38 11.03
N ALA A 122 5.55 30.13 10.09
CA ALA A 122 6.08 31.46 10.31
C ALA A 122 5.45 32.46 9.33
N PRO A 123 5.26 33.73 9.70
CA PRO A 123 4.89 34.75 8.73
C PRO A 123 6.09 35.13 7.84
N PRO A 124 5.87 35.53 6.57
CA PRO A 124 6.95 35.80 5.62
C PRO A 124 7.84 36.99 5.98
N ASP A 125 7.30 37.96 6.74
CA ASP A 125 7.99 39.14 7.24
C ASP A 125 8.70 38.91 8.59
N GLU A 126 8.65 37.69 9.14
CA GLU A 126 9.33 37.36 10.39
C GLU A 126 10.84 37.62 10.29
N SER A 127 11.42 38.12 11.38
CA SER A 127 12.87 38.30 11.48
C SER A 127 13.56 36.94 11.65
N ARG A 128 14.79 36.81 11.16
CA ARG A 128 15.61 35.62 11.39
C ARG A 128 15.74 35.25 12.87
N GLU A 129 15.90 36.25 13.74
CA GLU A 129 16.08 36.01 15.18
C GLU A 129 14.84 35.41 15.84
N ASP A 130 13.66 35.88 15.46
CA ASP A 130 12.39 35.38 16.00
C ASP A 130 12.09 33.98 15.46
N PHE A 131 12.30 33.75 14.17
CA PHE A 131 12.17 32.44 13.54
C PHE A 131 13.08 31.38 14.17
N LEU A 132 14.36 31.70 14.38
CA LEU A 132 15.29 30.78 15.06
C LEU A 132 14.90 30.52 16.51
N ARG A 133 14.33 31.52 17.20
CA ARG A 133 13.81 31.35 18.57
C ARG A 133 12.59 30.42 18.60
N GLN A 134 11.72 30.51 17.61
CA GLN A 134 10.57 29.62 17.45
C GLN A 134 11.02 28.19 17.18
N ILE A 135 11.93 27.98 16.23
CA ILE A 135 12.38 26.63 15.87
C ILE A 135 13.20 25.97 16.98
N HIS A 136 13.87 26.72 17.85
CA HIS A 136 14.55 26.12 19.00
C HIS A 136 13.60 25.34 19.94
N GLN A 137 12.29 25.55 19.84
CA GLN A 137 11.27 24.86 20.62
C GLN A 137 10.70 23.62 19.89
N HIS A 138 11.13 23.36 18.65
CA HIS A 138 10.54 22.37 17.77
C HIS A 138 11.58 21.60 16.94
N ASP A 139 11.42 20.29 16.82
CA ASP A 139 12.32 19.44 16.02
C ASP A 139 11.90 19.35 14.54
N TYR A 140 11.71 20.51 13.87
CA TYR A 140 11.32 20.57 12.47
C TYR A 140 12.46 21.00 11.56
N SER A 141 12.66 20.28 10.45
CA SER A 141 13.66 20.63 9.43
C SER A 141 13.15 21.64 8.40
N ARG A 142 11.84 21.76 8.24
CA ARG A 142 11.20 22.65 7.25
C ARG A 142 9.97 23.30 7.87
N LEU A 143 9.75 24.55 7.53
CA LEU A 143 8.61 25.33 8.02
C LEU A 143 7.87 26.01 6.85
N PRO A 144 6.55 25.83 6.73
CA PRO A 144 5.77 26.62 5.79
C PRO A 144 5.65 28.07 6.25
N LEU A 145 5.73 28.99 5.29
CA LEU A 145 5.43 30.40 5.49
C LEU A 145 3.99 30.67 5.13
N ILE A 146 3.23 31.26 6.05
CA ILE A 146 1.80 31.48 5.89
C ILE A 146 1.53 32.99 5.88
N ASP A 147 0.78 33.45 4.88
CA ASP A 147 0.32 34.84 4.79
C ASP A 147 -0.88 35.13 5.72
N PRO A 148 -1.26 36.41 5.91
CA PRO A 148 -2.42 36.78 6.73
C PRO A 148 -3.75 36.15 6.25
N GLU A 149 -3.84 35.77 4.98
CA GLU A 149 -4.99 35.09 4.36
C GLU A 149 -5.02 33.58 4.66
N GLY A 150 -4.00 33.04 5.32
CA GLY A 150 -3.88 31.63 5.67
C GLY A 150 -3.43 30.75 4.52
N GLN A 151 -2.87 31.31 3.45
CA GLN A 151 -2.24 30.57 2.36
C GLN A 151 -0.74 30.42 2.61
N VAL A 152 -0.22 29.30 2.10
CA VAL A 152 1.21 28.99 2.19
C VAL A 152 1.89 29.64 1.01
N VAL A 153 2.73 30.63 1.28
CA VAL A 153 3.44 31.40 0.26
C VAL A 153 4.82 30.82 -0.06
N GLY A 154 5.36 29.98 0.82
CA GLY A 154 6.69 29.41 0.68
C GLY A 154 6.98 28.32 1.71
N VAL A 155 8.07 27.58 1.52
CA VAL A 155 8.63 26.67 2.52
C VAL A 155 10.09 27.04 2.73
N VAL A 156 10.51 27.08 3.99
CA VAL A 156 11.88 27.39 4.37
C VAL A 156 12.53 26.15 4.97
N ASP A 157 13.76 25.86 4.54
CA ASP A 157 14.62 24.87 5.20
C ASP A 157 15.35 25.55 6.36
N VAL A 158 15.19 25.00 7.56
CA VAL A 158 15.80 25.55 8.77
C VAL A 158 17.32 25.59 8.67
N TYR A 159 17.92 24.61 7.98
CA TYR A 159 19.37 24.56 7.82
C TYR A 159 19.91 25.72 6.96
N ASP A 160 19.13 26.21 6.00
CA ASP A 160 19.54 27.33 5.14
C ASP A 160 19.56 28.64 5.93
N VAL A 161 18.58 28.85 6.82
CA VAL A 161 18.51 30.03 7.69
C VAL A 161 19.61 30.02 8.76
N LEU A 162 20.01 28.84 9.25
CA LEU A 162 21.09 28.69 10.22
C LEU A 162 22.47 29.01 9.64
N GLN A 163 22.69 28.76 8.34
CA GLN A 163 23.98 28.98 7.68
C GLN A 163 24.23 30.43 7.26
N ASP A 164 23.18 31.22 7.11
CA ASP A 164 23.26 32.65 6.78
C ASP A 164 23.22 33.48 8.07
N ASP A 165 24.03 34.54 8.16
CA ASP A 165 24.11 35.42 9.33
C ASP A 165 23.54 36.82 9.07
N VAL A 166 22.90 37.01 7.91
CA VAL A 166 22.29 38.28 7.54
C VAL A 166 20.89 38.41 8.18
N GLY A 167 20.63 39.53 8.85
CA GLY A 167 19.32 39.89 9.43
C GLY A 167 18.29 40.31 8.38
N LYS A 168 17.98 39.43 7.44
CA LYS A 168 16.93 39.61 6.41
C LYS A 168 15.60 38.98 6.85
N PRO A 169 14.48 39.37 6.22
CA PRO A 169 13.20 38.68 6.40
C PRO A 169 13.25 37.22 5.96
N ILE A 170 12.52 36.34 6.63
CA ILE A 170 12.53 34.90 6.37
C ILE A 170 12.10 34.54 4.93
N ALA A 171 11.26 35.37 4.29
CA ALA A 171 10.88 35.21 2.89
C ALA A 171 12.07 35.13 1.91
N GLU A 172 13.26 35.64 2.25
CA GLU A 172 14.43 35.52 1.36
C GLU A 172 14.99 34.10 1.24
N TRP A 173 14.70 33.21 2.19
CA TRP A 173 15.10 31.80 2.16
C TRP A 173 13.99 30.87 1.66
N MET A 174 12.85 31.41 1.23
CA MET A 174 11.71 30.59 0.83
C MET A 174 11.93 29.93 -0.53
N VAL A 175 11.46 28.70 -0.64
CA VAL A 175 11.34 27.96 -1.89
C VAL A 175 9.86 27.76 -2.19
N ASP A 176 9.52 27.74 -3.48
CA ASP A 176 8.15 27.47 -3.93
C ASP A 176 7.63 26.15 -3.34
N PRO A 177 6.43 26.16 -2.71
CA PRO A 177 5.85 24.96 -2.12
C PRO A 177 5.43 23.97 -3.21
N LEU A 178 5.65 22.68 -2.96
CA LEU A 178 5.00 21.64 -3.73
C LEU A 178 3.54 21.53 -3.28
N VAL A 179 2.60 21.86 -4.17
CA VAL A 179 1.16 21.77 -3.90
C VAL A 179 0.58 20.51 -4.53
N ILE A 180 -0.18 19.74 -3.77
CA ILE A 180 -0.83 18.49 -4.20
C ILE A 180 -2.34 18.59 -3.93
N PRO A 181 -3.21 18.24 -4.89
CA PRO A 181 -4.66 18.19 -4.67
C PRO A 181 -5.08 17.19 -3.59
N ALA A 182 -6.08 17.52 -2.79
CA ALA A 182 -6.58 16.66 -1.71
C ALA A 182 -7.22 15.33 -2.18
N ASP A 183 -7.63 15.25 -3.45
CA ASP A 183 -8.37 14.10 -3.99
C ASP A 183 -7.50 12.89 -4.35
N VAL A 184 -6.17 13.04 -4.35
CA VAL A 184 -5.22 11.98 -4.66
C VAL A 184 -4.99 11.02 -3.49
N ASN A 185 -4.54 9.80 -3.79
CA ASN A 185 -4.16 8.82 -2.77
C ASN A 185 -2.70 8.96 -2.32
N VAL A 186 -2.37 8.30 -1.22
CA VAL A 186 -1.03 8.29 -0.61
C VAL A 186 0.08 7.89 -1.60
N ILE A 187 -0.14 6.90 -2.46
CA ILE A 187 0.86 6.43 -3.43
C ILE A 187 1.13 7.49 -4.51
N GLN A 188 0.08 8.14 -5.01
CA GLN A 188 0.21 9.21 -6.00
C GLN A 188 0.95 10.41 -5.40
N ALA A 189 0.64 10.77 -4.15
CA ALA A 189 1.32 11.83 -3.43
C ALA A 189 2.81 11.52 -3.23
N LEU A 190 3.12 10.31 -2.74
CA LEU A 190 4.49 9.85 -2.52
C LEU A 190 5.30 9.88 -3.82
N TYR A 191 4.73 9.40 -4.92
CA TYR A 191 5.37 9.46 -6.23
C TYR A 191 5.64 10.91 -6.69
N THR A 192 4.68 11.80 -6.46
CA THR A 192 4.79 13.22 -6.82
C THR A 192 5.91 13.91 -6.04
N MET A 193 5.94 13.69 -4.72
CA MET A 193 6.98 14.22 -3.82
C MET A 193 8.37 13.67 -4.17
N GLN A 194 8.49 12.37 -4.46
CA GLN A 194 9.75 11.76 -4.88
C GLN A 194 10.27 12.35 -6.20
N LYS A 195 9.39 12.56 -7.19
CA LYS A 195 9.76 13.15 -8.48
C LYS A 195 10.20 14.61 -8.33
N ALA A 196 9.52 15.36 -7.47
CA ALA A 196 9.87 16.74 -7.15
C ALA A 196 11.10 16.86 -6.22
N LYS A 197 11.53 15.76 -5.59
CA LYS A 197 12.57 15.73 -4.54
C LYS A 197 12.23 16.63 -3.35
N CYS A 198 10.95 16.72 -3.01
CA CYS A 198 10.45 17.51 -1.88
C CYS A 198 10.03 16.58 -0.75
N SER A 199 10.46 16.87 0.48
CA SER A 199 10.09 16.09 1.67
C SER A 199 8.80 16.54 2.36
N LEU A 200 8.31 17.75 2.02
CA LEU A 200 7.08 18.35 2.52
C LEU A 200 6.27 18.88 1.34
N ALA A 201 4.96 18.67 1.38
CA ALA A 201 4.01 19.15 0.38
C ALA A 201 2.79 19.78 1.07
N ILE A 202 2.21 20.77 0.41
CA ILE A 202 0.99 21.46 0.84
C ILE A 202 -0.21 20.81 0.15
N ILE A 203 -1.27 20.58 0.91
CA ILE A 203 -2.50 19.98 0.39
C ILE A 203 -3.50 21.07 0.07
N ASP A 204 -3.98 21.08 -1.17
CA ASP A 204 -4.98 22.03 -1.65
C ASP A 204 -6.34 21.37 -1.85
N GLU A 205 -7.38 22.03 -1.33
CA GLU A 205 -8.77 21.69 -1.60
C GLU A 205 -9.52 22.91 -2.15
N GLY A 206 -9.67 22.96 -3.48
CA GLY A 206 -10.44 24.00 -4.13
C GLY A 206 -9.78 25.39 -4.07
N GLY A 207 -8.45 25.46 -4.11
CA GLY A 207 -7.69 26.70 -4.03
C GLY A 207 -7.47 27.21 -2.60
N LYS A 208 -7.74 26.39 -1.59
CA LYS A 208 -7.42 26.65 -0.19
C LYS A 208 -6.46 25.58 0.32
N HIS A 209 -5.37 26.02 0.94
CA HIS A 209 -4.47 25.11 1.63
C HIS A 209 -5.12 24.57 2.92
N VAL A 210 -5.34 23.25 2.97
CA VAL A 210 -6.03 22.57 4.08
C VAL A 210 -5.08 21.91 5.08
N GLY A 211 -3.82 21.70 4.68
CA GLY A 211 -2.79 21.13 5.54
C GLY A 211 -1.51 20.79 4.80
N ILE A 212 -0.65 20.01 5.45
CA ILE A 212 0.63 19.57 4.89
C ILE A 212 0.77 18.05 5.02
N VAL A 213 1.67 17.48 4.22
CA VAL A 213 2.10 16.09 4.37
C VAL A 213 3.59 15.97 4.15
N THR A 214 4.23 15.05 4.87
CA THR A 214 5.65 14.74 4.68
C THR A 214 5.87 13.36 4.08
N ILE A 215 7.04 13.13 3.48
CA ILE A 215 7.41 11.79 2.99
C ILE A 215 7.37 10.77 4.15
N LYS A 216 7.74 11.21 5.36
CA LYS A 216 7.72 10.37 6.55
C LYS A 216 6.30 9.85 6.81
N ASP A 217 5.32 10.74 6.88
CA ASP A 217 3.92 10.39 7.14
C ASP A 217 3.39 9.39 6.10
N LEU A 218 3.68 9.63 4.81
CA LEU A 218 3.25 8.74 3.72
C LEU A 218 3.90 7.35 3.79
N VAL A 219 5.13 7.25 4.28
CA VAL A 219 5.84 5.98 4.45
C VAL A 219 5.37 5.24 5.69
N GLU A 220 5.04 5.93 6.77
CA GLU A 220 4.47 5.34 7.99
C GLU A 220 3.13 4.65 7.73
N GLU A 221 2.33 5.14 6.79
CA GLU A 221 1.12 4.45 6.36
C GLU A 221 1.37 3.06 5.77
N ILE A 222 2.53 2.87 5.14
CA ILE A 222 2.94 1.61 4.54
C ILE A 222 3.59 0.71 5.59
N VAL A 223 4.54 1.26 6.33
CA VAL A 223 5.46 0.51 7.21
C VAL A 223 4.86 0.29 8.60
N GLY A 224 3.89 1.11 9.01
CA GLY A 224 3.42 1.23 10.39
C GLY A 224 4.19 2.33 11.15
N GLU A 225 3.73 2.66 12.35
CA GLU A 225 4.41 3.61 13.23
C GLU A 225 5.85 3.15 13.45
N LEU A 226 6.79 3.99 13.02
CA LEU A 226 8.20 3.79 13.27
C LEU A 226 8.52 4.47 14.60
N GLU A 227 8.75 3.70 15.65
CA GLU A 227 9.29 4.23 16.90
C GLU A 227 10.63 4.93 16.60
N ALA A 228 10.60 6.26 16.61
CA ALA A 228 11.71 7.22 16.56
C ALA A 228 12.76 7.00 15.45
N TRP A 229 12.73 7.89 14.45
CA TRP A 229 13.92 8.28 13.67
C TRP A 229 14.54 9.51 14.32
#